data_AF-A0A920G2I0-F1
#
_entry.id   AF-A0A920G2I0-F1
#
_cell.length_a   1.000
_cell.length_b   1.000
_cell.length_c   1.000
_cell.angle_alpha   90.00
_cell.angle_beta   90.00
_cell.angle_gamma   90.00
#
_symmetry.space_group_name_H-M   'P 1'
#
loop_
_entity.id
_entity.type
_entity.pdbx_description
1 polymer ?
#
loop_
_entity_poly.entity_id
_entity_poly.type
_entity_poly.pdbx_seq_one_letter_code
_entity_poly.pdbx_strand_id
1 'polypeptide(L)'
;MIRIGGATGYWGEADLALPQFLVEGDLDFIVFDYLAEITMSIMARAKAADPEKGYATDFVSAIVAPHLQAIADSGVKLISNAGGVNPEACGRAIRQLVEDAGLSLKVAVITGDDLMPKLDQVLESEPSEMFTGEPTPPRETIASANAYLGAFPIAEALNQGADIVVTGRCVDSAVTLGACIHRFGWQRDDLICWPRVHSPAI
;
A
#
# COMPACT_ATOMS: atom_id res chain seq x y z
N MET A 1 -10.54 -15.38 -15.24
CA MET A 1 -9.29 -14.64 -15.54
C MET A 1 -9.33 -13.34 -14.75
N ILE A 2 -8.19 -12.87 -14.26
CA ILE A 2 -7.99 -11.59 -13.59
C ILE A 2 -6.93 -10.81 -14.36
N ARG A 3 -7.09 -9.50 -14.51
CA ARG A 3 -6.13 -8.64 -15.19
C ARG A 3 -5.69 -7.52 -14.25
N ILE A 4 -4.38 -7.48 -13.97
CA ILE A 4 -3.76 -6.56 -13.02
C ILE A 4 -2.64 -5.83 -13.74
N GLY A 5 -2.70 -4.49 -13.77
CA GLY A 5 -1.61 -3.65 -14.22
C GLY A 5 -0.71 -3.23 -13.06
N GLY A 6 0.60 -3.46 -13.15
CA GLY A 6 1.58 -2.93 -12.21
C GLY A 6 2.06 -1.56 -12.66
N ALA A 7 1.69 -0.50 -11.94
CA ALA A 7 1.97 0.88 -12.35
C ALA A 7 3.26 1.45 -11.76
N THR A 8 3.65 1.01 -10.56
CA THR A 8 4.90 1.42 -9.91
C THR A 8 5.50 0.28 -9.10
N GLY A 9 6.84 0.29 -8.98
CA GLY A 9 7.63 -0.57 -8.09
C GLY A 9 8.41 0.18 -7.00
N TYR A 10 8.49 1.52 -7.07
CA TYR A 10 9.09 2.36 -6.02
C TYR A 10 8.64 3.83 -6.13
N TRP A 11 8.85 4.62 -5.07
CA TRP A 11 8.59 6.06 -5.07
C TRP A 11 9.59 6.85 -5.93
N GLY A 12 9.10 7.59 -6.92
CA GLY A 12 9.90 8.34 -7.89
C GLY A 12 10.03 7.66 -9.27
N GLU A 13 9.25 6.62 -9.54
CA GLU A 13 9.07 6.06 -10.88
C GLU A 13 8.23 7.00 -11.78
N ALA A 14 8.18 6.73 -13.09
CA ALA A 14 7.46 7.57 -14.05
C ALA A 14 5.93 7.42 -13.93
N ASP A 15 5.22 8.55 -13.90
CA ASP A 15 3.76 8.64 -13.77
C ASP A 15 2.97 8.23 -15.04
N LEU A 16 3.59 7.54 -15.98
CA LEU A 16 3.02 7.26 -17.31
C LEU A 16 2.17 5.98 -17.37
N ALA A 17 2.27 5.09 -16.39
CA ALA A 17 1.61 3.78 -16.45
C ALA A 17 0.09 3.89 -16.36
N LEU A 18 -0.45 4.67 -15.40
CA LEU A 18 -1.88 4.83 -15.22
C LEU A 18 -2.59 5.35 -16.49
N PRO A 19 -2.17 6.46 -17.13
CA PRO A 19 -2.84 6.93 -18.34
C PRO A 19 -2.76 5.91 -19.49
N GLN A 20 -1.66 5.16 -19.63
CA GLN A 20 -1.56 4.11 -20.64
C GLN A 20 -2.56 2.98 -20.38
N PHE A 21 -2.66 2.53 -19.14
CA PHE A 21 -3.62 1.50 -18.72
C PHE A 21 -5.08 1.92 -18.88
N LEU A 22 -5.39 3.18 -18.58
CA LEU A 22 -6.75 3.71 -18.77
C LEU A 22 -7.13 3.82 -20.26
N VAL A 23 -6.15 4.08 -21.15
CA VAL A 23 -6.38 4.11 -22.60
C VAL A 23 -6.56 2.71 -23.18
N GLU A 24 -5.73 1.74 -22.76
CA GLU A 24 -5.85 0.34 -23.21
C GLU A 24 -7.14 -0.31 -22.69
N GLY A 25 -7.53 0.01 -21.45
CA GLY A 25 -8.72 -0.53 -20.79
C GLY A 25 -8.58 -2.02 -20.45
N ASP A 26 -9.72 -2.66 -20.15
CA ASP A 26 -9.81 -4.10 -19.85
C ASP A 26 -8.98 -4.56 -18.63
N LEU A 27 -8.66 -3.68 -17.67
CA LEU A 27 -8.04 -4.06 -16.40
C LEU A 27 -9.09 -4.14 -15.27
N ASP A 28 -8.97 -5.15 -14.42
CA ASP A 28 -9.77 -5.26 -13.21
C ASP A 28 -9.15 -4.41 -12.08
N PHE A 29 -7.81 -4.40 -12.00
CA PHE A 29 -7.05 -3.71 -10.94
C PHE A 29 -5.79 -3.04 -11.50
N ILE A 30 -5.40 -1.93 -10.88
CA ILE A 30 -4.07 -1.31 -11.05
C ILE A 30 -3.43 -1.20 -9.68
N VAL A 31 -2.22 -1.74 -9.56
CA VAL A 31 -1.46 -1.77 -8.31
C VAL A 31 -0.28 -0.81 -8.37
N PHE A 32 -0.01 -0.17 -7.24
CA PHE A 32 1.09 0.76 -7.05
C PHE A 32 1.87 0.34 -5.81
N ASP A 33 3.14 0.00 -6.02
CA ASP A 33 4.10 -0.18 -4.95
C ASP A 33 5.05 1.03 -4.91
N TYR A 34 5.01 1.77 -3.80
CA TYR A 34 5.75 3.01 -3.58
C TYR A 34 6.84 2.86 -2.52
N LEU A 35 6.66 1.95 -1.57
CA LEU A 35 7.41 2.01 -0.32
C LEU A 35 8.68 1.16 -0.37
N ALA A 36 9.81 1.81 -0.10
CA ALA A 36 11.06 1.18 0.29
C ALA A 36 11.45 1.62 1.71
N GLU A 37 12.42 0.94 2.32
CA GLU A 37 12.88 1.21 3.70
C GLU A 37 13.37 2.66 3.84
N ILE A 38 14.15 3.16 2.88
CA ILE A 38 14.64 4.55 2.87
C ILE A 38 13.48 5.54 2.80
N THR A 39 12.46 5.25 1.98
CA THR A 39 11.28 6.11 1.78
C THR A 39 10.53 6.35 3.09
N MET A 40 10.37 5.31 3.92
CA MET A 40 9.69 5.42 5.21
C MET A 40 10.37 6.44 6.14
N SER A 41 11.71 6.47 6.18
CA SER A 41 12.46 7.44 7.00
C SER A 41 12.24 8.89 6.56
N ILE A 42 12.15 9.13 5.24
CA ILE A 42 11.88 10.44 4.67
C ILE A 42 10.46 10.88 5.02
N MET A 43 9.49 9.98 4.87
CA MET A 43 8.08 10.24 5.18
C MET A 43 7.85 10.46 6.69
N ALA A 44 8.56 9.74 7.56
CA ALA A 44 8.53 9.96 9.00
C ALA A 44 9.01 11.38 9.37
N ARG A 45 10.12 11.82 8.77
CA ARG A 45 10.61 13.20 8.94
C ARG A 45 9.61 14.23 8.41
N ALA A 46 8.98 13.96 7.26
CA ALA A 46 7.96 14.85 6.71
C ALA A 46 6.73 14.97 7.63
N LYS A 47 6.23 13.85 8.17
CA LYS A 47 5.11 13.82 9.13
C LYS A 47 5.44 14.53 10.44
N ALA A 48 6.68 14.39 10.93
CA ALA A 48 7.13 15.08 12.13
C ALA A 48 7.17 16.61 11.96
N ALA A 49 7.48 17.09 10.75
CA ALA A 49 7.44 18.52 10.43
C ALA A 49 6.02 19.02 10.15
N ASP A 50 5.15 18.18 9.58
CA ASP A 50 3.78 18.51 9.21
C ASP A 50 2.87 17.26 9.38
N PRO A 51 1.94 17.25 10.36
CA PRO A 51 1.07 16.11 10.63
C PRO A 51 0.19 15.67 9.46
N GLU A 52 -0.01 16.52 8.44
CA GLU A 52 -0.77 16.19 7.23
C GLU A 52 0.10 15.55 6.13
N LYS A 53 1.41 15.36 6.35
CA LYS A 53 2.34 14.69 5.43
C LYS A 53 2.70 13.27 5.90
N GLY A 54 3.62 12.62 5.19
CA GLY A 54 4.09 11.26 5.51
C GLY A 54 3.52 10.17 4.62
N TYR A 55 3.06 10.53 3.43
CA TYR A 55 2.61 9.65 2.36
C TYR A 55 3.15 10.15 1.01
N ALA A 56 3.06 9.36 -0.05
CA ALA A 56 3.48 9.74 -1.39
C ALA A 56 2.49 10.77 -1.97
N THR A 57 2.79 12.05 -1.84
CA THR A 57 1.88 13.15 -2.23
C THR A 57 1.63 13.19 -3.74
N ASP A 58 2.61 12.77 -4.53
CA ASP A 58 2.56 12.57 -5.96
C ASP A 58 1.53 11.52 -6.39
N PHE A 59 1.32 10.45 -5.60
CA PHE A 59 0.20 9.53 -5.86
C PHE A 59 -1.14 10.26 -5.86
N VAL A 60 -1.32 11.24 -4.97
CA VAL A 60 -2.56 12.03 -4.92
C VAL A 60 -2.58 13.07 -6.04
N SER A 61 -1.53 13.86 -6.19
CA SER A 61 -1.53 15.05 -7.07
C SER A 61 -1.25 14.75 -8.54
N ALA A 62 -0.45 13.73 -8.85
CA ALA A 62 -0.01 13.41 -10.21
C ALA A 62 -0.70 12.16 -10.77
N ILE A 63 -1.02 11.19 -9.92
CA ILE A 63 -1.70 9.95 -10.36
C ILE A 63 -3.21 10.07 -10.23
N VAL A 64 -3.75 10.30 -9.04
CA VAL A 64 -5.20 10.25 -8.81
C VAL A 64 -5.89 11.50 -9.35
N ALA A 65 -5.44 12.71 -8.97
CA ALA A 65 -6.13 13.95 -9.31
C ALA A 65 -6.33 14.17 -10.83
N PRO A 66 -5.32 13.98 -11.71
CA PRO A 66 -5.49 14.25 -13.14
C PRO A 66 -6.36 13.22 -13.87
N HIS A 67 -6.52 12.03 -13.27
CA HIS A 67 -7.16 10.88 -13.90
C HIS A 67 -8.46 10.45 -13.20
N LEU A 68 -8.91 11.20 -12.19
CA LEU A 68 -10.01 10.82 -11.32
C LEU A 68 -11.31 10.47 -12.06
N GLN A 69 -11.68 11.29 -13.05
CA GLN A 69 -12.85 11.03 -13.89
C GLN A 69 -12.69 9.75 -14.71
N ALA A 70 -11.53 9.54 -15.32
CA ALA A 70 -11.25 8.35 -16.13
C ALA A 70 -11.21 7.08 -15.27
N ILE A 71 -10.69 7.17 -14.03
CA ILE A 71 -10.76 6.08 -13.05
C ILE A 71 -12.23 5.73 -12.78
N ALA A 72 -13.07 6.73 -12.49
CA ALA A 72 -14.50 6.52 -12.25
C ALA A 72 -15.24 5.91 -13.45
N ASP A 73 -14.98 6.40 -14.66
CA ASP A 73 -15.63 5.92 -15.88
C ASP A 73 -15.21 4.49 -16.25
N SER A 74 -13.95 4.13 -15.95
CA SER A 74 -13.42 2.80 -16.28
C SER A 74 -13.92 1.68 -15.37
N GLY A 75 -14.26 1.99 -14.11
CA GLY A 75 -14.57 1.00 -13.09
C GLY A 75 -13.37 0.17 -12.61
N VAL A 76 -12.14 0.53 -12.99
CA VAL A 76 -10.92 -0.13 -12.50
C VAL A 76 -10.70 0.17 -11.03
N LYS A 77 -10.22 -0.80 -10.26
CA LYS A 77 -9.89 -0.61 -8.86
C LYS A 77 -8.41 -0.29 -8.66
N LEU A 78 -8.09 0.72 -7.86
CA LEU A 78 -6.71 1.09 -7.54
C LEU A 78 -6.31 0.53 -6.17
N ILE A 79 -5.11 -0.03 -6.07
CA ILE A 79 -4.55 -0.54 -4.81
C ILE A 79 -3.14 0.00 -4.65
N SER A 80 -2.87 0.69 -3.54
CA SER A 80 -1.60 1.37 -3.34
C SER A 80 -1.12 1.35 -1.90
N ASN A 81 0.18 1.16 -1.68
CA ASN A 81 0.83 1.40 -0.38
C ASN A 81 1.40 2.83 -0.25
N ALA A 82 0.99 3.76 -1.13
CA ALA A 82 1.38 5.18 -1.09
C ALA A 82 1.09 5.88 0.25
N GLY A 83 0.27 5.29 1.14
CA GLY A 83 -0.05 5.85 2.45
C GLY A 83 1.14 6.03 3.38
N GLY A 84 2.24 5.29 3.17
CA GLY A 84 3.48 5.47 3.93
C GLY A 84 3.26 5.36 5.44
N VAL A 85 3.74 6.36 6.19
CA VAL A 85 3.54 6.46 7.65
C VAL A 85 2.27 7.27 8.02
N ASN A 86 1.50 7.73 7.03
CA ASN A 86 0.26 8.48 7.25
C ASN A 86 -0.84 8.10 6.23
N PRO A 87 -1.27 6.83 6.22
CA PRO A 87 -2.28 6.35 5.27
C PRO A 87 -3.62 7.08 5.43
N GLU A 88 -3.95 7.54 6.65
CA GLU A 88 -5.16 8.33 6.90
C GLU A 88 -5.14 9.69 6.20
N ALA A 89 -4.02 10.43 6.25
CA ALA A 89 -3.91 11.70 5.54
C ALA A 89 -3.98 11.51 4.01
N CYS A 90 -3.34 10.47 3.49
CA CYS A 90 -3.43 10.10 2.08
C CYS A 90 -4.89 9.84 1.67
N GLY A 91 -5.60 9.00 2.43
CA GLY A 91 -7.00 8.69 2.16
C GLY A 91 -7.92 9.90 2.28
N ARG A 92 -7.71 10.79 3.26
CA ARG A 92 -8.44 12.06 3.36
C ARG A 92 -8.25 12.93 2.12
N ALA A 93 -7.02 13.07 1.65
CA ALA A 93 -6.72 13.87 0.46
C ALA A 93 -7.41 13.32 -0.79
N ILE A 94 -7.42 11.99 -0.98
CA ILE A 94 -8.13 11.36 -2.11
C ILE A 94 -9.64 11.53 -1.98
N ARG A 95 -10.21 11.35 -0.78
CA ARG A 95 -11.65 11.56 -0.55
C ARG A 95 -12.07 13.00 -0.87
N GLN A 96 -11.23 13.99 -0.51
CA GLN A 96 -11.49 15.39 -0.86
C GLN A 96 -11.54 15.58 -2.38
N LEU A 97 -10.60 14.99 -3.13
CA LEU A 97 -10.63 15.05 -4.60
C LEU A 97 -11.92 14.45 -5.19
N VAL A 98 -12.38 13.31 -4.64
CA VAL A 98 -13.63 12.66 -5.05
C VAL A 98 -14.84 13.57 -4.80
N GLU A 99 -14.90 14.18 -3.62
CA GLU A 99 -15.98 15.10 -3.23
C GLU A 99 -15.99 16.36 -4.11
N ASP A 100 -14.83 16.98 -4.31
CA ASP A 100 -14.68 18.20 -5.12
C ASP A 100 -15.08 17.96 -6.59
N ALA A 101 -14.84 16.75 -7.10
CA ALA A 101 -15.23 16.35 -8.45
C ALA A 101 -16.71 15.90 -8.56
N GLY A 102 -17.45 15.82 -7.45
CA GLY A 102 -18.83 15.34 -7.43
C GLY A 102 -18.98 13.85 -7.79
N LEU A 103 -17.93 13.06 -7.57
CA LEU A 103 -17.89 11.62 -7.85
C LEU A 103 -18.29 10.80 -6.62
N SER A 104 -18.51 9.50 -6.82
CA SER A 104 -18.96 8.58 -5.75
C SER A 104 -17.99 7.42 -5.48
N LEU A 105 -16.72 7.59 -5.87
CA LEU A 105 -15.67 6.61 -5.64
C LEU A 105 -15.45 6.34 -4.15
N LYS A 106 -15.40 5.07 -3.77
CA LYS A 106 -15.19 4.62 -2.39
C LYS A 106 -13.71 4.43 -2.11
N VAL A 107 -13.19 5.20 -1.15
CA VAL A 107 -11.79 5.18 -0.74
C VAL A 107 -11.66 4.48 0.62
N ALA A 108 -11.01 3.31 0.63
CA ALA A 108 -10.67 2.56 1.83
C ALA A 108 -9.22 2.81 2.25
N VAL A 109 -9.00 2.92 3.56
CA VAL A 109 -7.68 3.11 4.15
C VAL A 109 -7.40 1.96 5.10
N ILE A 110 -6.24 1.35 4.96
CA ILE A 110 -5.76 0.27 5.82
C ILE A 110 -4.68 0.82 6.75
N THR A 111 -4.91 0.62 8.04
CA THR A 111 -4.05 1.05 9.13
C THR A 111 -3.69 -0.13 10.02
N GLY A 112 -2.84 0.11 11.03
CA GLY A 112 -2.38 -0.91 11.98
C GLY A 112 -0.96 -1.39 11.74
N ASP A 113 -0.29 -0.85 10.72
CA ASP A 113 1.14 -1.01 10.50
C ASP A 113 1.97 -0.17 11.48
N ASP A 114 1.51 1.02 11.88
CA ASP A 114 2.22 1.90 12.82
C ASP A 114 2.36 1.28 14.22
N LEU A 115 3.59 0.93 14.58
CA LEU A 115 3.98 0.38 15.88
C LEU A 115 4.53 1.44 16.83
N MET A 116 4.64 2.72 16.44
CA MET A 116 5.12 3.79 17.31
C MET A 116 4.35 3.89 18.64
N PRO A 117 3.01 3.72 18.68
CA PRO A 117 2.27 3.71 19.95
C PRO A 117 2.60 2.53 20.87
N LYS A 118 3.20 1.47 20.32
CA LYS A 118 3.58 0.24 21.05
C LYS A 118 5.10 0.03 21.08
N LEU A 119 5.88 1.06 20.75
CA LEU A 119 7.32 0.91 20.55
C LEU A 119 8.02 0.35 21.79
N ASP A 120 7.64 0.80 22.99
CA ASP A 120 8.25 0.31 24.22
C ASP A 120 8.03 -1.21 24.41
N GLN A 121 6.85 -1.72 24.07
CA GLN A 121 6.55 -3.17 24.08
C GLN A 121 7.37 -3.94 23.04
N VAL A 122 7.65 -3.33 21.88
CA VAL A 122 8.52 -3.94 20.86
C VAL A 122 9.95 -4.03 21.38
N LEU A 123 10.43 -2.97 22.05
CA LEU A 123 11.79 -2.91 22.60
C LEU A 123 12.02 -3.87 23.78
N GLU A 124 10.98 -4.26 24.52
CA GLU A 124 11.06 -5.29 25.58
C GLU A 124 11.55 -6.65 25.05
N SER A 125 11.37 -6.94 23.76
CA SER A 125 11.89 -8.16 23.13
C SER A 125 13.37 -8.11 22.79
N GLU A 126 14.05 -6.99 23.10
CA GLU A 126 15.45 -6.72 22.78
C GLU A 126 15.82 -7.08 21.32
N PRO A 127 15.09 -6.55 20.31
CA PRO A 127 15.35 -6.90 18.93
C PRO A 127 16.76 -6.45 18.51
N SER A 128 17.32 -7.16 17.54
CA SER A 128 18.60 -6.82 16.90
C SER A 128 18.39 -6.66 15.40
N GLU A 129 19.28 -5.87 14.77
CA GLU A 129 19.35 -5.77 13.32
C GLU A 129 19.57 -7.17 12.72
N MET A 130 18.83 -7.49 11.65
CA MET A 130 18.69 -8.86 11.16
C MET A 130 19.92 -9.42 10.45
N PHE A 131 20.80 -8.56 9.93
CA PHE A 131 22.01 -8.92 9.20
C PHE A 131 23.29 -8.75 10.02
N THR A 132 23.36 -7.68 10.82
CA THR A 132 24.56 -7.33 11.60
C THR A 132 24.48 -7.81 13.05
N GLY A 133 23.28 -8.06 13.57
CA GLY A 133 23.07 -8.35 14.99
C GLY A 133 23.32 -7.14 15.89
N GLU A 134 23.45 -5.93 15.32
CA GLU A 134 23.58 -4.72 16.11
C GLU A 134 22.35 -4.50 17.00
N PRO A 135 22.53 -3.97 18.22
CA PRO A 135 21.42 -3.69 19.11
C PRO A 135 20.49 -2.64 18.48
N THR A 136 19.21 -2.70 18.84
CA THR A 136 18.25 -1.68 18.43
C THR A 136 18.73 -0.28 18.85
N PRO A 137 18.62 0.74 17.98
CA PRO A 137 19.00 2.10 18.32
C PRO A 137 18.24 2.67 19.53
N PRO A 138 18.78 3.72 20.18
CA PRO A 138 18.10 4.36 21.31
C PRO A 138 16.68 4.79 20.95
N ARG A 139 15.73 4.56 21.88
CA ARG A 139 14.28 4.79 21.71
C ARG A 139 13.95 6.18 21.14
N GLU A 140 14.66 7.20 21.56
CA GLU A 140 14.49 8.60 21.17
C GLU A 140 14.94 8.91 19.74
N THR A 141 15.77 8.03 19.16
CA THR A 141 16.26 8.16 17.78
C THR A 141 15.38 7.42 16.76
N ILE A 142 14.46 6.58 17.22
CA ILE A 142 13.55 5.82 16.36
C ILE A 142 12.46 6.76 15.84
N ALA A 143 12.56 7.10 14.54
CA ALA A 143 11.60 7.97 13.86
C ALA A 143 10.30 7.25 13.47
N SER A 144 10.37 5.95 13.20
CA SER A 144 9.23 5.13 12.78
C SER A 144 9.48 3.66 13.10
N ALA A 145 8.41 2.93 13.41
CA ALA A 145 8.40 1.48 13.53
C ALA A 145 7.12 0.97 12.87
N ASN A 146 7.24 0.10 11.87
CA ASN A 146 6.09 -0.36 11.09
C ASN A 146 6.10 -1.87 10.89
N ALA A 147 4.93 -2.49 11.08
CA ALA A 147 4.71 -3.89 10.70
C ALA A 147 4.38 -3.99 9.21
N TYR A 148 4.84 -5.07 8.58
CA TYR A 148 4.45 -5.38 7.20
C TYR A 148 3.12 -6.12 7.22
N LEU A 149 2.04 -5.41 6.90
CA LEU A 149 0.73 -6.02 6.77
C LEU A 149 0.67 -6.98 5.56
N GLY A 150 -0.15 -8.02 5.68
CA GLY A 150 -0.44 -8.96 4.59
C GLY A 150 -1.55 -8.48 3.65
N ALA A 151 -1.96 -9.35 2.73
CA ALA A 151 -2.92 -9.03 1.67
C ALA A 151 -4.41 -9.09 2.07
N PHE A 152 -4.76 -9.76 3.18
CA PHE A 152 -6.16 -9.93 3.59
C PHE A 152 -6.91 -8.63 3.90
N PRO A 153 -6.30 -7.63 4.59
CA PRO A 153 -6.94 -6.32 4.77
C PRO A 153 -7.28 -5.63 3.44
N ILE A 154 -6.44 -5.78 2.42
CA ILE A 154 -6.67 -5.24 1.07
C ILE A 154 -7.87 -5.96 0.44
N ALA A 155 -7.90 -7.29 0.48
CA ALA A 155 -9.01 -8.06 -0.04
C ALA A 155 -10.35 -7.71 0.65
N GLU A 156 -10.32 -7.49 1.96
CA GLU A 156 -11.50 -7.10 2.72
C GLU A 156 -12.00 -5.71 2.32
N ALA A 157 -11.11 -4.74 2.15
CA ALA A 157 -11.49 -3.42 1.62
C ALA A 157 -12.17 -3.52 0.23
N LEU A 158 -11.64 -4.38 -0.65
CA LEU A 158 -12.23 -4.64 -1.96
C LEU A 158 -13.60 -5.35 -1.87
N ASN A 159 -13.77 -6.27 -0.92
CA ASN A 159 -15.05 -6.96 -0.64
C ASN A 159 -16.14 -5.98 -0.17
N GLN A 160 -15.76 -4.96 0.59
CA GLN A 160 -16.65 -3.87 1.01
C GLN A 160 -16.97 -2.87 -0.12
N GLY A 161 -16.41 -3.11 -1.31
CA GLY A 161 -16.67 -2.32 -2.51
C GLY A 161 -15.82 -1.08 -2.64
N ALA A 162 -14.61 -1.05 -2.08
CA ALA A 162 -13.67 0.02 -2.34
C ALA A 162 -13.26 0.05 -3.82
N ASP A 163 -13.23 1.26 -4.38
CA ASP A 163 -12.71 1.55 -5.72
C ASP A 163 -11.23 1.93 -5.64
N ILE A 164 -10.82 2.59 -4.54
CA ILE A 164 -9.44 2.94 -4.24
C ILE A 164 -9.09 2.43 -2.85
N VAL A 165 -8.04 1.61 -2.76
CA VAL A 165 -7.49 1.09 -1.50
C VAL A 165 -6.11 1.68 -1.28
N VAL A 166 -5.93 2.35 -0.13
CA VAL A 166 -4.63 2.87 0.30
C VAL A 166 -4.22 2.19 1.60
N THR A 167 -2.97 1.73 1.69
CA THR A 167 -2.38 1.16 2.90
C THR A 167 -1.13 1.92 3.31
N GLY A 168 -0.75 1.80 4.59
CA GLY A 168 0.61 2.09 5.07
C GLY A 168 1.58 0.99 4.65
N ARG A 169 2.50 0.57 5.54
CA ARG A 169 3.44 -0.52 5.22
C ARG A 169 2.71 -1.86 5.09
N CYS A 170 2.88 -2.50 3.93
CA CYS A 170 2.51 -3.88 3.68
C CYS A 170 3.69 -4.60 3.02
N VAL A 171 3.64 -5.93 2.94
CA VAL A 171 4.55 -6.66 2.05
C VAL A 171 4.29 -6.26 0.60
N ASP A 172 5.34 -6.14 -0.21
CA ASP A 172 5.31 -5.67 -1.60
C ASP A 172 4.29 -6.45 -2.44
N SER A 173 4.27 -7.78 -2.26
CA SER A 173 3.32 -8.66 -2.95
C SER A 173 1.86 -8.45 -2.52
N ALA A 174 1.58 -7.77 -1.40
CA ALA A 174 0.24 -7.67 -0.83
C ALA A 174 -0.72 -6.91 -1.74
N VAL A 175 -0.26 -5.87 -2.45
CA VAL A 175 -1.13 -5.07 -3.33
C VAL A 175 -1.67 -5.92 -4.49
N THR A 176 -0.85 -6.82 -5.02
CA THR A 176 -1.27 -7.78 -6.07
C THR A 176 -2.04 -8.96 -5.48
N LEU A 177 -1.54 -9.56 -4.40
CA LEU A 177 -2.17 -10.71 -3.76
C LEU A 177 -3.55 -10.37 -3.20
N GLY A 178 -3.77 -9.14 -2.73
CA GLY A 178 -5.07 -8.67 -2.24
C GLY A 178 -6.14 -8.70 -3.32
N ALA A 179 -5.80 -8.28 -4.54
CA ALA A 179 -6.67 -8.41 -5.71
C ALA A 179 -6.98 -9.88 -6.03
N CYS A 180 -5.99 -10.77 -5.98
CA CYS A 180 -6.17 -12.20 -6.18
C CYS A 180 -7.10 -12.82 -5.12
N ILE A 181 -6.85 -12.55 -3.83
CA ILE A 181 -7.68 -13.06 -2.73
C ILE A 181 -9.13 -12.59 -2.89
N HIS A 182 -9.36 -11.31 -3.19
CA HIS A 182 -10.70 -10.77 -3.44
C HIS A 182 -11.38 -11.47 -4.62
N ARG A 183 -10.66 -11.62 -5.75
CA ARG A 183 -11.23 -12.15 -6.99
C ARG A 183 -11.55 -13.65 -6.93
N PHE A 184 -10.72 -14.41 -6.23
CA PHE A 184 -10.83 -15.88 -6.15
C PHE A 184 -11.46 -16.37 -4.84
N GLY A 185 -11.70 -15.48 -3.88
CA GLY A 185 -12.28 -15.83 -2.59
C GLY A 185 -11.39 -16.72 -1.72
N TRP A 186 -10.06 -16.64 -1.90
CA TRP A 186 -9.10 -17.46 -1.15
C TRP A 186 -9.21 -17.20 0.35
N GLN A 187 -9.23 -18.28 1.12
CA GLN A 187 -9.23 -18.26 2.56
C GLN A 187 -7.81 -18.39 3.10
N ARG A 188 -7.60 -18.05 4.37
CA ARG A 188 -6.28 -18.17 5.03
C ARG A 188 -5.73 -19.58 4.95
N ASP A 189 -6.59 -20.58 5.09
CA ASP A 189 -6.22 -21.99 5.11
C ASP A 189 -5.82 -22.51 3.72
N ASP A 190 -6.28 -21.86 2.64
CA ASP A 190 -5.90 -22.22 1.27
C ASP A 190 -4.43 -21.89 0.98
N LEU A 191 -3.87 -20.90 1.68
CA LEU A 191 -2.51 -20.38 1.48
C LEU A 191 -1.46 -21.15 2.30
N ILE A 192 -1.87 -22.10 3.16
CA ILE A 192 -0.97 -22.90 4.02
C ILE A 192 -0.45 -24.15 3.27
N CYS A 193 -0.88 -24.41 2.04
CA CYS A 193 -0.32 -25.49 1.24
C CYS A 193 1.08 -25.14 0.72
N TRP A 194 2.12 -25.50 1.48
CA TRP A 194 3.50 -25.47 0.99
C TRP A 194 3.64 -26.44 -0.21
N PRO A 195 3.88 -25.98 -1.45
CA PRO A 195 4.30 -26.91 -2.49
C PRO A 195 5.70 -27.38 -2.11
N ARG A 196 5.85 -28.68 -1.85
CA ARG A 196 7.17 -29.31 -1.82
C ARG A 196 7.73 -29.28 -3.24
N VAL A 197 8.42 -28.20 -3.59
CA VAL A 197 9.18 -28.12 -4.84
C VAL A 197 10.28 -29.18 -4.75
N HIS A 198 10.08 -30.32 -5.38
CA HIS A 198 11.14 -31.31 -5.59
C HIS A 198 11.90 -30.85 -6.84
N SER A 199 13.17 -30.49 -6.66
CA SER A 199 14.08 -30.37 -7.81
C SER A 199 14.04 -31.70 -8.56
N PRO A 200 13.87 -31.72 -9.89
CA PRO A 200 14.19 -32.93 -10.64
C PRO A 200 15.68 -33.19 -10.41
N ALA A 201 16.01 -34.32 -9.79
CA ALA A 201 17.38 -34.77 -9.70
C ALA A 201 17.92 -34.92 -11.13
N ILE A 202 19.08 -34.32 -11.39
CA ILE A 202 19.92 -34.64 -12.56
C ILE A 202 20.73 -35.87 -12.18
#